data_AF-A0A2E5WNI6-F1
#
_entry.id   AF-A0A2E5WNI6-F1
#
_cell.length_a   1.000
_cell.length_b   1.000
_cell.length_c   1.000
_cell.angle_alpha   90.00
_cell.angle_beta   90.00
_cell.angle_gamma   90.00
#
_symmetry.space_group_name_H-M   'P 1'
#
loop_
_entity.id
_entity.type
_entity.pdbx_description
1 polymer ?
#
loop_
_entity_poly.entity_id
_entity_poly.type
_entity_poly.pdbx_seq_one_letter_code
_entity_poly.pdbx_strand_id
1 'polypeptide(L)'
;MNIDIILNNNKYKNFLNNNNNDNNDNNDNNINEKNTCLISQDIISNNFNKITLPCNHSFDYSNLYNEIYNQKYYYYKIDVNNTKYNTIKCPYCRNVFDNILPYYEIQGIKRITGINHPSNKILNLHTCEWKFKSGKNKGNYCCNCANKYKIGNYCDKHYKQIQKRNLSTNNTCEAILKSGKNKGKMCGCNIKDPNEKYCKKHLKCNN
;
A
#
# COMPACT_ATOMS: atom_id res chain seq x y z
N MET A 1 -30.65 9.74 -14.62
CA MET A 1 -30.00 8.74 -15.49
C MET A 1 -29.68 7.55 -14.61
N ASN A 2 -30.60 6.59 -14.56
CA ASN A 2 -30.49 5.37 -13.78
C ASN A 2 -29.53 4.42 -14.49
N ILE A 3 -28.57 3.86 -13.77
CA ILE A 3 -27.99 2.56 -14.09
C ILE A 3 -27.90 1.79 -12.77
N ASP A 4 -28.76 0.78 -12.67
CA ASP A 4 -28.74 -0.26 -11.66
C ASP A 4 -27.43 -1.06 -11.75
N ILE A 5 -26.83 -1.34 -10.59
CA ILE A 5 -25.96 -2.50 -10.45
C ILE A 5 -26.57 -3.36 -9.35
N ILE A 6 -27.34 -4.34 -9.81
CA ILE A 6 -27.69 -5.54 -9.05
C ILE A 6 -26.41 -6.35 -8.89
N LEU A 7 -25.98 -6.59 -7.65
CA LEU A 7 -25.31 -7.84 -7.29
C LEU A 7 -25.93 -8.39 -6.01
N ASN A 8 -26.85 -9.31 -6.27
CA ASN A 8 -27.36 -10.32 -5.35
C ASN A 8 -26.20 -11.23 -4.93
N ASN A 9 -26.07 -11.52 -3.64
CA ASN A 9 -26.03 -12.90 -3.14
C ASN A 9 -25.85 -12.96 -1.62
N ASN A 10 -26.95 -13.37 -0.98
CA ASN A 10 -26.99 -13.94 0.34
C ASN A 10 -26.10 -15.18 0.45
N LYS A 11 -25.21 -15.19 1.44
CA LYS A 11 -24.67 -16.34 2.18
C LYS A 11 -23.90 -15.67 3.33
N TYR A 12 -24.33 -15.70 4.58
CA TYR A 12 -24.59 -16.87 5.40
C TYR A 12 -25.54 -16.50 6.56
N LYS A 13 -26.57 -17.32 6.77
CA LYS A 13 -27.31 -17.43 8.02
C LYS A 13 -27.20 -18.89 8.47
N ASN A 14 -26.74 -19.06 9.70
CA ASN A 14 -26.84 -20.23 10.58
C ASN A 14 -26.15 -21.52 10.14
N PHE A 15 -25.26 -22.05 10.98
CA PHE A 15 -25.41 -23.38 11.58
C PHE A 15 -24.62 -23.44 12.90
N LEU A 16 -25.32 -23.76 13.99
CA LEU A 16 -24.77 -24.18 15.28
C LEU A 16 -25.12 -25.65 15.48
N ASN A 17 -24.15 -26.37 16.03
CA ASN A 17 -24.20 -27.65 16.77
C ASN A 17 -24.39 -28.98 16.01
N ASN A 18 -23.35 -29.83 16.11
CA ASN A 18 -23.49 -31.17 16.69
C ASN A 18 -22.15 -31.68 17.25
N ASN A 19 -22.20 -32.18 18.48
CA ASN A 19 -21.11 -32.84 19.21
C ASN A 19 -21.07 -34.34 18.86
N ASN A 20 -19.87 -34.92 18.64
CA ASN A 20 -19.25 -36.00 19.45
C ASN A 20 -18.18 -36.79 18.68
N ASN A 21 -16.99 -36.83 19.29
CA ASN A 21 -15.88 -37.81 19.32
C ASN A 21 -15.72 -38.87 18.22
N ASP A 22 -14.50 -38.93 17.66
CA ASP A 22 -13.57 -40.06 17.88
C ASP A 22 -12.11 -39.72 17.48
N ASN A 23 -11.19 -40.40 18.14
CA ASN A 23 -9.75 -40.11 18.27
C ASN A 23 -8.86 -40.51 17.09
N ASN A 24 -7.67 -39.90 17.08
CA ASN A 24 -6.39 -40.27 16.43
C ASN A 24 -6.28 -40.11 14.91
N ASP A 25 -5.50 -39.12 14.48
CA ASP A 25 -4.22 -39.42 13.81
C ASP A 25 -3.26 -38.21 13.77
N ASN A 26 -1.97 -38.55 13.81
CA ASN A 26 -0.83 -37.67 13.99
C ASN A 26 -0.49 -36.79 12.78
N ASN A 27 0.13 -35.64 13.09
CA ASN A 27 1.07 -34.84 12.29
C ASN A 27 0.67 -34.43 10.86
N ASP A 28 0.18 -33.18 10.74
CA ASP A 28 0.74 -32.15 9.81
C ASP A 28 -0.09 -30.83 9.75
N ASN A 29 -0.70 -30.38 10.85
CA ASN A 29 -1.65 -29.25 10.80
C ASN A 29 -1.10 -27.84 11.09
N ASN A 30 0.21 -27.65 11.23
CA ASN A 30 0.75 -26.39 11.78
C ASN A 30 1.00 -25.24 10.78
N ILE A 31 0.84 -25.47 9.48
CA ILE A 31 1.15 -24.44 8.45
C ILE A 31 -0.12 -23.69 7.98
N ASN A 32 -1.29 -24.32 8.05
CA ASN A 32 -2.52 -23.76 7.46
C ASN A 32 -3.18 -22.67 8.32
N GLU A 33 -3.17 -22.77 9.66
CA GLU A 33 -3.85 -21.77 10.51
C GLU A 33 -3.22 -20.38 10.48
N LYS A 34 -1.90 -20.27 10.25
CA LYS A 34 -1.22 -18.97 10.24
C LYS A 34 -1.49 -18.15 8.98
N ASN A 35 -2.06 -18.75 7.95
CA ASN A 35 -2.29 -18.12 6.65
C ASN A 35 -3.77 -17.99 6.29
N THR A 36 -4.69 -18.12 7.24
CA THR A 36 -6.11 -17.84 6.99
C THR A 36 -6.48 -16.42 7.40
N CYS A 37 -7.42 -15.83 6.66
CA CYS A 37 -8.00 -14.53 6.98
C CYS A 37 -9.11 -14.73 8.02
N LEU A 38 -9.01 -14.07 9.18
CA LEU A 38 -10.01 -14.24 10.25
C LEU A 38 -11.39 -13.62 9.94
N ILE A 39 -11.52 -12.86 8.85
CA ILE A 39 -12.81 -12.30 8.40
C ILE A 39 -13.50 -13.24 7.40
N SER A 40 -12.79 -13.66 6.35
CA SER A 40 -13.39 -14.48 5.28
C SER A 40 -13.19 -15.98 5.47
N GLN A 41 -12.33 -16.39 6.39
CA GLN A 41 -11.87 -17.77 6.61
C GLN A 41 -11.09 -18.38 5.43
N ASP A 42 -10.85 -17.61 4.37
CA ASP A 42 -10.07 -18.06 3.22
C ASP A 42 -8.56 -18.03 3.51
N ILE A 43 -7.82 -18.85 2.76
CA ILE A 43 -6.36 -18.80 2.73
C ILE A 43 -5.91 -17.48 2.09
N ILE A 44 -5.03 -16.76 2.77
CA ILE A 44 -4.33 -15.58 2.27
C ILE A 44 -3.30 -16.06 1.25
N SER A 45 -3.73 -16.22 0.00
CA SER A 45 -2.93 -16.80 -1.08
C SER A 45 -1.67 -15.97 -1.41
N ASN A 46 -1.69 -14.68 -1.09
CA ASN A 46 -0.60 -13.75 -1.36
C ASN A 46 -0.10 -13.09 -0.07
N ASN A 47 1.13 -13.41 0.34
CA ASN A 47 1.80 -12.78 1.49
C ASN A 47 1.91 -11.24 1.36
N PHE A 48 1.84 -10.69 0.15
CA PHE A 48 1.75 -9.25 -0.06
C PHE A 48 0.48 -8.66 0.56
N ASN A 49 -0.65 -9.36 0.47
CA ASN A 49 -1.95 -8.90 0.98
C ASN A 49 -2.13 -9.17 2.47
N LYS A 50 -1.26 -9.96 3.09
CA LYS A 50 -1.35 -10.25 4.52
C LYS A 50 -1.06 -8.99 5.35
N ILE A 51 -1.88 -8.77 6.38
CA ILE A 51 -1.66 -7.77 7.41
C ILE A 51 -1.94 -8.36 8.78
N THR A 52 -1.07 -8.06 9.75
CA THR A 52 -1.23 -8.48 11.14
C THR A 52 -1.33 -7.22 12.00
N LEU A 53 -2.41 -7.10 12.76
CA LEU A 53 -2.61 -5.99 13.69
C LEU A 53 -1.76 -6.16 14.96
N PRO A 54 -1.56 -5.12 15.78
CA PRO A 54 -0.78 -5.23 17.03
C PRO A 54 -1.37 -6.20 18.07
N CYS A 55 -2.64 -6.61 17.92
CA CYS A 55 -3.25 -7.68 18.71
C CYS A 55 -3.01 -9.09 18.12
N ASN A 56 -2.04 -9.25 17.22
CA ASN A 56 -1.61 -10.50 16.58
C ASN A 56 -2.63 -11.18 15.65
N HIS A 57 -3.81 -10.60 15.47
CA HIS A 57 -4.79 -11.08 14.49
C HIS A 57 -4.38 -10.70 13.07
N SER A 58 -4.43 -11.70 12.18
CA SER A 58 -4.03 -11.57 10.78
C SER A 58 -5.24 -11.64 9.84
N PHE A 59 -5.16 -10.86 8.77
CA PHE A 59 -6.24 -10.69 7.82
C PHE A 59 -5.69 -10.58 6.39
N ASP A 60 -6.53 -10.87 5.40
CA ASP A 60 -6.36 -10.26 4.09
C ASP A 60 -6.62 -8.75 4.20
N TYR A 61 -5.71 -7.95 3.66
CA TYR A 61 -5.77 -6.49 3.76
C TYR A 61 -7.06 -5.91 3.16
N SER A 62 -7.55 -6.47 2.05
CA SER A 62 -8.75 -5.96 1.37
C SER A 62 -9.99 -6.18 2.23
N ASN A 63 -10.09 -7.36 2.85
CA ASN A 63 -11.17 -7.69 3.78
C ASN A 63 -11.14 -6.78 5.01
N LEU A 64 -9.96 -6.61 5.62
CA LEU A 64 -9.81 -5.72 6.79
C LEU A 64 -10.11 -4.25 6.44
N TYR A 65 -9.64 -3.79 5.28
CA TYR A 65 -9.90 -2.43 4.79
C TYR A 65 -11.40 -2.15 4.62
N ASN A 66 -12.14 -3.08 4.00
CA ASN A 66 -13.59 -2.95 3.81
C ASN A 66 -14.34 -2.99 5.14
N GLU A 67 -13.93 -3.85 6.07
CA GLU A 67 -14.55 -3.93 7.39
C GLU A 67 -14.36 -2.61 8.17
N ILE A 68 -13.15 -2.04 8.18
CA ILE A 68 -12.89 -0.73 8.81
C ILE A 68 -13.67 0.39 8.11
N TYR A 69 -13.80 0.35 6.78
CA TYR A 69 -14.64 1.28 6.04
C TYR A 69 -16.09 1.22 6.54
N ASN A 70 -16.65 0.01 6.64
CA ASN A 70 -18.03 -0.19 7.09
C ASN A 70 -18.23 0.30 8.53
N GLN A 71 -17.29 0.02 9.44
CA GLN A 71 -17.32 0.51 10.81
C GLN A 71 -17.37 2.04 10.91
N LYS A 72 -16.67 2.76 10.03
CA LYS A 72 -16.57 4.23 10.10
C LYS A 72 -17.65 4.98 9.33
N TYR A 73 -18.14 4.41 8.23
CA TYR A 73 -19.00 5.14 7.28
C TYR A 73 -20.40 4.53 7.13
N TYR A 74 -20.52 3.21 7.25
CA TYR A 74 -21.81 2.53 7.06
C TYR A 74 -22.54 2.34 8.39
N TYR A 75 -21.91 1.66 9.35
CA TYR A 75 -22.47 1.43 10.68
C TYR A 75 -22.58 2.72 11.51
N TYR A 76 -21.85 3.77 11.12
CA TYR A 76 -22.01 5.12 11.69
C TYR A 76 -23.46 5.61 11.75
N LYS A 77 -24.31 5.16 10.82
CA LYS A 77 -25.72 5.55 10.78
C LYS A 77 -26.59 4.82 11.81
N ILE A 78 -26.09 3.76 12.43
CA ILE A 78 -26.88 2.81 13.24
C ILE A 78 -26.31 2.66 14.66
N ASP A 79 -24.99 2.75 14.84
CA ASP A 79 -24.31 2.51 16.11
C ASP A 79 -23.84 3.83 16.77
N VAL A 80 -24.23 4.04 18.03
CA VAL A 80 -23.82 5.19 18.86
C VAL A 80 -22.34 5.13 19.28
N ASN A 81 -21.71 3.95 19.22
CA ASN A 81 -20.32 3.73 19.61
C ASN A 81 -19.36 3.85 18.43
N ASN A 82 -19.33 5.04 17.82
CA ASN A 82 -18.50 5.30 16.64
C ASN A 82 -17.00 5.15 16.94
N THR A 83 -16.29 4.46 16.04
CA THR A 83 -14.84 4.37 16.09
C THR A 83 -14.24 5.72 15.67
N LYS A 84 -13.38 6.31 16.51
CA LYS A 84 -12.76 7.61 16.23
C LYS A 84 -12.08 7.62 14.86
N TYR A 85 -12.00 8.80 14.25
CA TYR A 85 -11.53 8.97 12.88
C TYR A 85 -10.14 8.38 12.61
N ASN A 86 -9.21 8.52 13.55
CA ASN A 86 -7.83 8.03 13.43
C ASN A 86 -7.58 6.73 14.21
N THR A 87 -8.62 5.92 14.45
CA THR A 87 -8.48 4.66 15.18
C THR A 87 -8.94 3.47 14.35
N ILE A 88 -8.37 2.30 14.61
CA ILE A 88 -8.81 1.01 14.07
C ILE A 88 -9.35 0.17 15.20
N LYS A 89 -10.52 -0.45 15.00
CA LYS A 89 -11.04 -1.51 15.86
C LYS A 89 -10.81 -2.85 15.17
N CYS A 90 -10.12 -3.76 15.84
CA CYS A 90 -9.92 -5.11 15.32
C CYS A 90 -11.28 -5.82 15.15
N PRO A 91 -11.60 -6.37 13.97
CA PRO A 91 -12.88 -7.06 13.77
C PRO A 91 -13.04 -8.33 14.63
N TYR A 92 -11.93 -8.98 14.97
CA TYR A 92 -11.92 -10.22 15.72
C TYR A 92 -12.01 -9.98 17.24
N CYS A 93 -10.99 -9.35 17.84
CA CYS A 93 -10.94 -9.16 19.30
C CYS A 93 -11.47 -7.82 19.79
N ARG A 94 -11.91 -6.92 18.90
CA ARG A 94 -12.44 -5.59 19.23
C ARG A 94 -11.45 -4.62 19.90
N ASN A 95 -10.16 -4.97 20.03
CA ASN A 95 -9.12 -4.05 20.48
C ASN A 95 -9.05 -2.80 19.58
N VAL A 96 -8.87 -1.63 20.19
CA VAL A 96 -8.80 -0.34 19.49
C VAL A 96 -7.36 0.17 19.49
N PHE A 97 -6.90 0.63 18.34
CA PHE A 97 -5.57 1.21 18.15
C PHE A 97 -5.71 2.66 17.70
N ASP A 98 -4.90 3.56 18.25
CA ASP A 98 -4.89 5.00 17.92
C ASP A 98 -4.12 5.34 16.62
N ASN A 99 -4.31 4.50 15.61
CA ASN A 99 -3.71 4.61 14.30
C ASN A 99 -4.67 4.15 13.21
N ILE A 100 -4.29 4.37 11.95
CA ILE A 100 -4.98 3.90 10.75
C ILE A 100 -4.12 2.90 9.98
N LEU A 101 -4.64 2.27 8.94
CA LEU A 101 -3.90 1.24 8.19
C LEU A 101 -2.79 1.88 7.36
N PRO A 102 -1.63 1.23 7.16
CA PRO A 102 -0.73 1.60 6.07
C PRO A 102 -1.43 1.34 4.73
N TYR A 103 -1.19 2.19 3.73
CA TYR A 103 -1.68 1.95 2.37
C TYR A 103 -0.95 0.78 1.71
N TYR A 104 -1.69 -0.14 1.10
CA TYR A 104 -1.15 -1.22 0.27
C TYR A 104 -1.51 -0.98 -1.20
N GLU A 105 -0.53 -1.04 -2.11
CA GLU A 105 -0.72 -0.86 -3.55
C GLU A 105 -1.30 -2.12 -4.23
N ILE A 106 -2.53 -2.43 -3.86
CA ILE A 106 -3.33 -3.56 -4.37
C ILE A 106 -4.44 -3.01 -5.28
N GLN A 107 -4.84 -3.79 -6.29
CA GLN A 107 -5.94 -3.43 -7.17
C GLN A 107 -7.23 -3.18 -6.37
N GLY A 108 -7.94 -2.11 -6.70
CA GLY A 108 -9.21 -1.74 -6.04
C GLY A 108 -9.06 -0.99 -4.71
N ILE A 109 -7.88 -0.97 -4.09
CA ILE A 109 -7.63 -0.22 -2.87
C ILE A 109 -7.35 1.25 -3.20
N LYS A 110 -8.18 2.14 -2.65
CA LYS A 110 -7.99 3.59 -2.74
C LYS A 110 -7.39 4.13 -1.44
N ARG A 111 -6.82 5.33 -1.51
CA ARG A 111 -6.45 6.09 -0.32
C ARG A 111 -7.68 6.81 0.21
N ILE A 112 -8.09 6.47 1.42
CA ILE A 112 -9.23 7.08 2.10
C ILE A 112 -8.76 7.60 3.46
N THR A 113 -9.04 8.88 3.69
CA THR A 113 -8.67 9.55 4.94
C THR A 113 -9.41 8.93 6.11
N GLY A 114 -8.72 8.65 7.22
CA GLY A 114 -9.28 7.94 8.37
C GLY A 114 -9.28 6.41 8.26
N ILE A 115 -8.93 5.84 7.09
CA ILE A 115 -8.78 4.39 6.89
C ILE A 115 -7.31 4.03 6.64
N ASN A 116 -6.70 4.61 5.61
CA ASN A 116 -5.31 4.33 5.24
C ASN A 116 -4.52 5.60 4.82
N HIS A 117 -5.05 6.76 5.19
CA HIS A 117 -4.45 8.08 4.98
C HIS A 117 -4.85 9.02 6.13
N PRO A 118 -3.99 9.92 6.63
CA PRO A 118 -2.64 10.27 6.20
C PRO A 118 -1.51 9.37 6.73
N SER A 119 -0.40 9.32 5.99
CA SER A 119 0.75 8.44 6.27
C SER A 119 1.48 8.71 7.59
N ASN A 120 1.26 9.84 8.24
CA ASN A 120 1.82 10.15 9.57
C ASN A 120 0.97 9.62 10.74
N LYS A 121 -0.19 9.01 10.45
CA LYS A 121 -1.09 8.40 11.44
C LYS A 121 -1.21 6.88 11.30
N ILE A 122 -0.51 6.29 10.33
CA ILE A 122 -0.58 4.85 10.06
C ILE A 122 0.07 4.04 11.18
N LEU A 123 -0.37 2.78 11.33
CA LEU A 123 0.29 1.80 12.17
C LEU A 123 1.74 1.61 11.72
N ASN A 124 2.65 1.55 12.68
CA ASN A 124 4.07 1.31 12.43
C ASN A 124 4.33 -0.18 12.15
N LEU A 125 3.78 -0.69 11.06
CA LEU A 125 3.96 -2.09 10.62
C LEU A 125 5.15 -2.27 9.69
N HIS A 126 5.51 -1.22 8.96
CA HIS A 126 6.58 -1.23 7.97
C HIS A 126 7.48 -0.02 8.15
N THR A 127 8.78 -0.22 7.93
CA THR A 127 9.78 0.86 7.93
C THR A 127 10.18 1.22 6.52
N CYS A 128 10.45 2.50 6.27
CA CYS A 128 10.81 2.97 4.93
C CYS A 128 12.20 2.48 4.49
N GLU A 129 12.26 1.78 3.36
CA GLU A 129 13.47 1.18 2.77
C GLU A 129 14.38 2.19 2.05
N TRP A 130 14.05 3.48 2.10
CA TRP A 130 14.84 4.51 1.42
C TRP A 130 16.20 4.70 2.10
N LYS A 131 17.27 4.42 1.35
CA LYS A 131 18.65 4.69 1.76
C LYS A 131 19.15 6.02 1.22
N PHE A 132 19.58 6.92 2.10
CA PHE A 132 20.10 8.23 1.70
C PHE A 132 21.43 8.09 0.96
N LYS A 133 21.54 8.66 -0.25
CA LYS A 133 22.75 8.60 -1.08
C LYS A 133 23.73 9.77 -0.84
N SER A 134 23.28 10.82 -0.16
CA SER A 134 24.04 12.04 0.09
C SER A 134 23.56 12.75 1.37
N GLY A 135 24.30 13.78 1.79
CA GLY A 135 23.99 14.58 2.98
C GLY A 135 24.43 13.94 4.29
N LYS A 136 24.05 14.56 5.41
CA LYS A 136 24.42 14.13 6.78
C LYS A 136 23.98 12.70 7.12
N ASN A 137 22.89 12.23 6.51
CA ASN A 137 22.33 10.90 6.75
C ASN A 137 22.77 9.87 5.70
N LYS A 138 23.79 10.15 4.87
CA LYS A 138 24.25 9.24 3.81
C LYS A 138 24.53 7.85 4.37
N GLY A 139 24.03 6.82 3.70
CA GLY A 139 24.18 5.42 4.10
C GLY A 139 23.09 4.94 5.06
N ASN A 140 22.39 5.83 5.76
CA ASN A 140 21.31 5.46 6.68
C ASN A 140 19.97 5.29 5.95
N TYR A 141 19.08 4.54 6.59
CA TYR A 141 17.69 4.34 6.15
C TYR A 141 16.76 5.41 6.72
N CYS A 142 15.61 5.60 6.07
CA CYS A 142 14.57 6.48 6.58
C CYS A 142 13.86 5.84 7.78
N CYS A 143 13.73 6.59 8.87
CA CYS A 143 13.05 6.15 10.10
C CYS A 143 11.53 6.30 10.08
N ASN A 144 10.94 6.78 8.99
CA ASN A 144 9.49 6.96 8.91
C ASN A 144 8.77 5.63 8.68
N CYS A 145 7.56 5.53 9.20
CA CYS A 145 6.61 4.48 8.85
C CYS A 145 6.34 4.47 7.34
N ALA A 146 6.10 3.27 6.81
CA ALA A 146 5.97 3.03 5.39
C ALA A 146 4.62 2.46 5.00
N ASN A 147 4.21 2.83 3.80
CA ASN A 147 3.18 2.16 3.03
C ASN A 147 3.82 1.05 2.19
N LYS A 148 3.04 0.03 1.84
CA LYS A 148 3.49 -1.14 1.10
C LYS A 148 3.18 -0.94 -0.39
N TYR A 149 4.21 -0.72 -1.19
CA TYR A 149 4.09 -0.57 -2.64
C TYR A 149 4.63 -1.80 -3.35
N LYS A 150 4.30 -1.94 -4.64
CA LYS A 150 4.80 -3.06 -5.47
C LYS A 150 6.33 -3.08 -5.55
N ILE A 151 6.95 -1.91 -5.44
CA ILE A 151 8.40 -1.71 -5.54
C ILE A 151 9.13 -1.73 -4.19
N GLY A 152 8.42 -1.98 -3.08
CA GLY A 152 8.96 -1.99 -1.72
C GLY A 152 8.22 -1.08 -0.75
N ASN A 153 8.72 -0.99 0.48
CA ASN A 153 8.08 -0.22 1.54
C ASN A 153 8.65 1.20 1.64
N TYR A 154 7.80 2.20 1.44
CA TYR A 154 8.24 3.59 1.45
C TYR A 154 7.27 4.52 2.19
N CYS A 155 7.79 5.56 2.83
CA CYS A 155 6.94 6.68 3.22
C CYS A 155 6.50 7.46 1.97
N ASP A 156 5.38 8.19 2.06
CA ASP A 156 4.84 8.94 0.92
C ASP A 156 5.85 9.90 0.28
N LYS A 157 6.70 10.54 1.09
CA LYS A 157 7.74 11.45 0.61
C LYS A 157 8.72 10.75 -0.33
N HIS A 158 9.24 9.60 0.11
CA HIS A 158 10.24 8.86 -0.65
C HIS A 158 9.62 8.11 -1.84
N TYR A 159 8.40 7.58 -1.70
CA TYR A 159 7.70 6.98 -2.83
C TYR A 159 7.47 8.00 -3.97
N LYS A 160 7.00 9.21 -3.64
CA LYS A 160 6.88 10.32 -4.62
C LYS A 160 8.21 10.68 -5.27
N GLN A 161 9.32 10.60 -4.53
CA GLN A 161 10.65 10.85 -5.08
C GLN A 161 11.09 9.75 -6.06
N ILE A 162 10.76 8.48 -5.79
CA ILE A 162 11.02 7.36 -6.71
C ILE A 162 10.21 7.55 -8.00
N GLN A 163 8.92 7.84 -7.89
CA GLN A 163 8.07 8.07 -9.06
C GLN A 163 8.61 9.19 -9.95
N LYS A 164 9.00 10.34 -9.36
CA LYS A 164 9.60 11.45 -10.11
C LYS A 164 10.89 11.06 -10.83
N ARG A 165 11.71 10.21 -10.22
CA ARG A 165 12.96 9.71 -10.83
C ARG A 165 12.67 8.83 -12.04
N ASN A 166 11.71 7.91 -11.92
CA ASN A 166 11.33 7.01 -13.01
C ASN A 166 10.70 7.76 -14.19
N LEU A 167 10.01 8.88 -13.94
CA LEU A 167 9.48 9.75 -14.99
C LEU A 167 10.59 10.53 -15.72
N SER A 168 11.67 10.92 -15.00
CA SER A 168 12.73 11.77 -15.57
C SER A 168 13.70 11.06 -16.50
N THR A 169 13.80 9.73 -16.45
CA THR A 169 14.75 8.97 -17.27
C THR A 169 14.38 8.89 -18.76
N ASN A 170 13.16 9.28 -19.13
CA ASN A 170 12.64 9.02 -20.46
C ASN A 170 12.73 10.22 -21.42
N ASN A 171 13.06 11.43 -20.94
CA ASN A 171 13.09 12.65 -21.77
C ASN A 171 14.44 13.36 -21.67
N THR A 172 15.51 12.75 -22.18
CA THR A 172 16.86 13.36 -22.20
C THR A 172 17.28 13.72 -23.62
N CYS A 173 17.94 14.86 -23.75
CA CYS A 173 18.43 15.40 -25.02
C CYS A 173 19.46 14.49 -25.67
N GLU A 174 19.22 14.19 -26.94
CA GLU A 174 20.05 13.30 -27.77
C GLU A 174 21.28 13.97 -28.40
N ALA A 175 21.48 15.28 -28.20
CA ALA A 175 22.63 15.98 -28.78
C ALA A 175 23.96 15.46 -28.20
N ILE A 176 24.93 15.26 -29.09
CA ILE A 176 26.32 14.94 -28.72
C ILE A 176 27.08 16.24 -28.46
N LEU A 177 27.77 16.32 -27.33
CA LEU A 177 28.56 17.49 -26.95
C LEU A 177 29.78 17.65 -27.87
N LYS A 178 29.90 18.82 -28.51
CA LYS A 178 30.99 19.11 -29.47
C LYS A 178 32.28 19.64 -28.82
N SER A 179 32.23 20.01 -27.54
CA SER A 179 33.36 20.65 -26.82
C SER A 179 33.38 20.34 -25.32
N GLY A 180 34.47 20.70 -24.64
CA GLY A 180 34.65 20.55 -23.20
C GLY A 180 35.04 19.13 -22.75
N LYS A 181 35.14 18.94 -21.43
CA LYS A 181 35.57 17.67 -20.79
C LYS A 181 34.69 16.46 -21.15
N ASN A 182 33.45 16.70 -21.57
CA ASN A 182 32.48 15.67 -21.95
C ASN A 182 32.24 15.59 -23.47
N LYS A 183 33.14 16.13 -24.30
CA LYS A 183 33.04 16.04 -25.76
C LYS A 183 32.85 14.58 -26.23
N GLY A 184 31.95 14.37 -27.19
CA GLY A 184 31.59 13.04 -27.71
C GLY A 184 30.56 12.28 -26.87
N LYS A 185 30.20 12.77 -25.67
CA LYS A 185 29.12 12.19 -24.85
C LYS A 185 27.78 12.86 -25.15
N MET A 186 26.69 12.13 -24.94
CA MET A 186 25.33 12.66 -25.03
C MET A 186 25.07 13.71 -23.93
N CYS A 187 24.30 14.77 -24.22
CA CYS A 187 24.01 15.87 -23.27
C CYS A 187 23.44 15.33 -21.96
N GLY A 188 22.50 14.40 -22.05
CA GLY A 188 21.76 13.89 -20.89
C GLY A 188 20.84 14.94 -20.24
N CYS A 189 20.66 16.09 -20.89
CA CYS A 189 19.91 17.23 -20.37
C CYS A 189 18.41 17.01 -20.56
N ASN A 190 17.58 17.22 -19.53
CA ASN A 190 16.14 16.99 -19.63
C ASN A 190 15.48 17.88 -20.71
N ILE A 191 14.65 17.27 -21.54
CA ILE A 191 13.82 17.94 -22.54
C ILE A 191 12.52 18.39 -21.87
N LYS A 192 12.11 19.64 -22.12
CA LYS A 192 10.89 20.19 -21.50
C LYS A 192 9.62 19.79 -22.24
N ASP A 193 9.71 19.63 -23.55
CA ASP A 193 8.61 19.17 -24.41
C ASP A 193 8.87 17.71 -24.79
N PRO A 194 7.96 16.77 -24.49
CA PRO A 194 8.12 15.37 -24.86
C PRO A 194 8.24 15.13 -26.37
N ASN A 195 7.74 16.05 -27.21
CA ASN A 195 7.78 15.92 -28.67
C ASN A 195 9.11 16.40 -29.26
N GLU A 196 9.96 17.04 -28.46
CA GLU A 196 11.24 17.57 -28.91
C GLU A 196 12.37 16.56 -28.69
N LYS A 197 13.33 16.57 -29.60
CA LYS A 197 14.52 15.70 -29.52
C LYS A 197 15.68 16.35 -28.74
N TYR A 198 15.66 17.68 -28.62
CA TYR A 198 16.77 18.47 -28.10
C TYR A 198 16.36 19.35 -26.92
N CYS A 199 17.28 19.57 -25.97
CA CYS A 199 17.03 20.50 -24.88
C CYS A 199 17.07 21.96 -25.39
N LYS A 200 16.59 22.91 -24.59
CA LYS A 200 16.56 24.34 -24.95
C LYS A 200 17.89 24.93 -25.44
N LYS A 201 19.03 24.38 -24.98
CA LYS A 201 20.36 24.82 -25.44
C LYS A 201 20.66 24.33 -26.86
N HIS A 202 20.25 23.11 -27.19
CA HIS A 202 20.53 22.47 -28.47
C HIS A 202 19.43 22.71 -29.53
N LEU A 203 18.21 23.06 -29.13
CA LEU A 203 17.17 23.55 -30.05
C LEU A 203 17.62 24.82 -30.79
N LYS A 204 18.31 25.73 -30.09
CA LYS A 204 18.81 26.99 -30.67
C LYS A 204 20.02 26.82 -31.61
N CYS A 205 20.64 25.65 -31.63
CA CYS A 205 21.85 25.39 -32.41
C CYS A 205 21.63 24.42 -33.57
N ASN A 206 20.44 23.84 -33.69
CA ASN A 206 20.05 22.90 -34.75
C ASN A 206 19.02 23.49 -35.73
N ASN A 207 18.59 24.74 -35.52
CA ASN A 207 17.82 25.55 -36.47
C ASN A 207 18.74 26.55 -37.16
#